data_AF-A0A2V9VQR8-F1
#
_entry.id   AF-A0A2V9VQR8-F1
#
_cell.length_a   1.000
_cell.length_b   1.000
_cell.length_c   1.000
_cell.angle_alpha   90.00
_cell.angle_beta   90.00
_cell.angle_gamma   90.00
#
_symmetry.space_group_name_H-M   'P 1'
#
loop_
_entity.id
_entity.type
_entity.pdbx_description
1 polymer ?
#
loop_
_entity_poly.entity_id
_entity_poly.type
_entity_poly.pdbx_seq_one_letter_code
_entity_poly.pdbx_strand_id
1 'polypeptide(L)'
;MKMTTSNFGTLLGGCIALTALSFAAIAQSQSTEPRTVHRSAIASMQTRSDFASRIENQLRQHGMDARVQLDGDSRDLLRIESQQLGRSDVYSFVNSMSAHQARQIGFSAIIFSNDKQHWDYDLARESMILSPTQP
;
A
#
# COMPACT_ATOMS: atom_id res chain seq x y z
N MET A 1 28.47 -5.63 46.46
CA MET A 1 28.87 -6.96 46.97
C MET A 1 27.70 -7.55 47.75
N LYS A 2 27.33 -8.81 47.43
CA LYS A 2 26.41 -9.71 48.16
C LYS A 2 24.93 -9.25 48.29
N MET A 3 23.90 -10.09 48.18
CA MET A 3 23.73 -11.48 47.73
C MET A 3 22.21 -11.67 47.54
N THR A 4 21.85 -12.56 46.64
CA THR A 4 20.51 -13.06 46.29
C THR A 4 19.66 -13.57 47.45
N THR A 5 18.32 -13.46 47.32
CA THR A 5 17.42 -14.53 47.80
C THR A 5 16.17 -14.65 46.92
N SER A 6 16.01 -15.85 46.37
CA SER A 6 14.84 -16.39 45.67
C SER A 6 13.74 -16.76 46.67
N ASN A 7 12.47 -16.80 46.24
CA ASN A 7 11.44 -17.77 46.67
C ASN A 7 10.13 -17.49 45.89
N PHE A 8 9.76 -18.35 44.94
CA PHE A 8 8.39 -18.39 44.39
C PHE A 8 7.87 -19.84 44.37
N GLY A 9 7.05 -20.13 45.39
CA GLY A 9 5.71 -20.72 45.25
C GLY A 9 5.56 -22.07 44.54
N THR A 10 5.55 -23.13 45.33
CA THR A 10 4.98 -24.45 45.05
C THR A 10 3.45 -24.40 44.97
N LEU A 11 2.84 -24.97 43.93
CA LEU A 11 1.42 -25.39 43.86
C LEU A 11 1.43 -26.83 43.32
N LEU A 12 1.22 -27.86 44.15
CA LEU A 12 -0.08 -28.49 44.46
C LEU A 12 -0.95 -28.59 43.19
N GLY A 13 -1.28 -29.75 42.63
CA GLY A 13 -1.53 -31.05 43.22
C GLY A 13 -2.89 -31.53 42.71
N GLY A 14 -2.88 -32.62 41.92
CA GLY A 14 -3.97 -33.59 41.75
C GLY A 14 -5.37 -33.14 41.29
N CYS A 15 -5.78 -33.59 40.11
CA CYS A 15 -7.02 -34.36 39.89
C CYS A 15 -7.04 -34.91 38.46
N ILE A 16 -6.76 -36.21 38.31
CA ILE A 16 -6.99 -36.94 37.05
C ILE A 16 -8.45 -37.36 37.06
N ALA A 17 -9.27 -36.75 36.21
CA ALA A 17 -10.61 -37.24 35.90
C ALA A 17 -10.60 -37.86 34.50
N LEU A 18 -10.63 -39.19 34.47
CA LEU A 18 -10.94 -40.01 33.30
C LEU A 18 -12.42 -39.80 32.96
N THR A 19 -12.72 -39.26 31.78
CA THR A 19 -14.05 -39.34 31.18
C THR A 19 -13.99 -40.06 29.84
N ALA A 20 -15.00 -40.91 29.66
CA ALA A 20 -15.02 -42.04 28.78
C ALA A 20 -15.18 -41.67 27.29
N LEU A 21 -14.72 -42.62 26.47
CA LEU A 21 -14.96 -42.71 25.03
C LEU A 21 -16.43 -42.47 24.67
N SER A 22 -16.66 -41.55 23.76
CA SER A 22 -17.88 -41.52 22.94
C SER A 22 -17.43 -41.38 21.49
N PHE A 23 -17.55 -42.48 20.75
CA PHE A 23 -17.38 -42.50 19.30
C PHE A 23 -18.56 -41.75 18.67
N ALA A 24 -18.31 -40.56 18.16
CA ALA A 24 -19.24 -39.86 17.27
C ALA A 24 -18.57 -39.64 15.91
N ALA A 25 -19.33 -39.96 14.88
CA ALA A 25 -18.88 -40.24 13.52
C ALA A 25 -18.10 -39.09 12.85
N ILE A 26 -17.20 -39.53 11.96
CA ILE A 26 -16.40 -38.74 11.04
C ILE A 26 -17.32 -37.87 10.17
N ALA A 27 -17.20 -36.56 10.34
CA ALA A 27 -17.41 -35.60 9.27
C ALA A 27 -16.29 -34.55 9.41
N GLN A 28 -15.10 -34.90 8.89
CA GLN A 28 -14.09 -33.88 8.60
C GLN A 28 -14.63 -33.04 7.44
N SER A 29 -15.42 -32.04 7.76
CA SER A 29 -15.58 -30.87 6.91
C SER A 29 -14.19 -30.26 6.77
N GLN A 30 -13.47 -30.63 5.73
CA GLN A 30 -12.34 -29.84 5.25
C GLN A 30 -12.93 -28.50 4.85
N SER A 31 -12.99 -27.58 5.81
CA SER A 31 -13.15 -26.17 5.52
C SER A 31 -11.90 -25.78 4.76
N THR A 32 -11.96 -25.88 3.43
CA THR A 32 -11.17 -25.05 2.55
C THR A 32 -11.45 -23.62 2.98
N GLU A 33 -10.61 -23.10 3.88
CA GLU A 33 -10.56 -21.69 4.14
C GLU A 33 -10.42 -21.01 2.78
N PRO A 34 -11.31 -20.06 2.44
CA PRO A 34 -11.12 -19.29 1.23
C PRO A 34 -9.77 -18.61 1.39
N ARG A 35 -8.83 -18.98 0.52
CA ARG A 35 -7.55 -18.29 0.35
C ARG A 35 -7.93 -16.82 0.13
N THR A 36 -7.85 -16.02 1.19
CA THR A 36 -8.14 -14.60 1.14
C THR A 36 -7.08 -14.02 0.24
N VAL A 37 -7.44 -13.84 -1.03
CA VAL A 37 -6.70 -12.99 -1.94
C VAL A 37 -6.60 -11.68 -1.19
N HIS A 38 -5.40 -11.35 -0.73
CA HIS A 38 -5.09 -10.14 0.02
C HIS A 38 -5.29 -8.97 -0.95
N ARG A 39 -6.55 -8.64 -1.25
CA ARG A 39 -6.91 -7.41 -1.94
C ARG A 39 -6.53 -6.33 -0.95
N SER A 40 -5.39 -5.69 -1.21
CA SER A 40 -4.88 -4.57 -0.46
C SER A 40 -6.06 -3.68 -0.06
N ALA A 41 -6.25 -3.49 1.24
CA ALA A 41 -7.33 -2.66 1.75
C ALA A 41 -7.27 -1.33 1.00
N ILE A 42 -8.37 -0.95 0.34
CA ILE A 42 -8.45 0.32 -0.38
C ILE A 42 -8.15 1.40 0.64
N ALA A 43 -7.05 2.13 0.45
CA ALA A 43 -6.68 3.17 1.40
C ALA A 43 -7.77 4.25 1.42
N SER A 44 -7.97 4.87 2.59
CA SER A 44 -8.96 5.92 2.74
C SER A 44 -8.67 7.10 1.80
N MET A 45 -9.71 7.87 1.46
CA MET A 45 -9.54 9.11 0.68
C MET A 45 -8.56 10.07 1.35
N GLN A 46 -8.56 10.14 2.69
CA GLN A 46 -7.61 10.96 3.45
C GLN A 46 -6.16 10.51 3.19
N THR A 47 -5.90 9.20 3.21
CA THR A 47 -4.57 8.64 2.95
C THR A 47 -4.07 9.00 1.55
N ARG A 48 -4.95 8.97 0.54
CA ARG A 48 -4.61 9.36 -0.83
C ARG A 48 -4.34 10.86 -0.94
N SER A 49 -5.13 11.70 -0.27
CA SER A 49 -4.92 13.15 -0.22
C SER A 49 -3.59 13.49 0.46
N ASP A 50 -3.29 12.89 1.61
CA ASP A 50 -2.02 13.09 2.33
C ASP A 50 -0.83 12.65 1.47
N PHE A 51 -0.99 11.56 0.72
CA PHE A 51 0.01 11.10 -0.23
C PHE A 51 0.24 12.13 -1.34
N ALA A 52 -0.82 12.61 -2.00
CA ALA A 52 -0.72 13.62 -3.05
C ALA A 52 -0.04 14.91 -2.55
N SER A 53 -0.44 15.42 -1.39
CA SER A 53 0.18 16.61 -0.78
C SER A 53 1.65 16.39 -0.42
N ARG A 54 2.02 15.19 0.03
CA ARG A 54 3.43 14.86 0.30
C ARG A 54 4.26 14.88 -0.98
N ILE A 55 3.78 14.26 -2.06
CA ILE A 55 4.47 14.28 -3.36
C ILE A 55 4.62 15.71 -3.87
N GLU A 56 3.55 16.51 -3.80
CA GLU A 56 3.57 17.91 -4.21
C GLU A 56 4.63 18.71 -3.45
N ASN A 57 4.68 18.56 -2.13
CA ASN A 57 5.67 19.23 -1.28
C ASN A 57 7.09 18.77 -1.60
N GLN A 58 7.31 17.48 -1.86
CA GLN A 58 8.62 16.97 -2.25
C GLN A 58 9.08 17.59 -3.58
N LEU A 59 8.22 17.64 -4.59
CA LEU A 59 8.55 18.25 -5.88
C LEU A 59 8.90 19.74 -5.72
N ARG A 60 8.12 20.50 -4.95
CA ARG A 60 8.41 21.91 -4.66
C ARG A 60 9.71 22.11 -3.90
N GLN A 61 10.02 21.25 -2.92
CA GLN A 61 11.31 21.27 -2.21
C GLN A 61 12.50 21.03 -3.12
N HIS A 62 12.30 20.29 -4.22
CA HIS A 62 13.30 20.10 -5.27
C HIS A 62 13.29 21.19 -6.35
N GLY A 63 12.58 22.30 -6.13
CA GLY A 63 12.54 23.45 -7.05
C GLY A 63 11.65 23.23 -8.28
N MET A 64 10.78 22.22 -8.24
CA MET A 64 9.79 21.96 -9.28
C MET A 64 8.44 22.54 -8.86
N ASP A 65 7.94 23.53 -9.60
CA ASP A 65 6.58 24.02 -9.43
C ASP A 65 5.61 23.00 -10.02
N ALA A 66 5.14 22.10 -9.16
CA ALA A 66 4.26 21.00 -9.51
C ALA A 66 2.92 21.13 -8.80
N ARG A 67 1.87 20.73 -9.51
CA ARG A 67 0.53 20.53 -8.99
C ARG A 67 0.22 19.05 -8.95
N VAL A 68 -0.21 18.55 -7.79
CA VAL A 68 -0.58 17.14 -7.61
C VAL A 68 -2.04 17.02 -7.22
N GLN A 69 -2.79 16.18 -7.93
CA GLN A 69 -4.24 16.05 -7.79
C GLN A 69 -4.67 14.58 -7.82
N LEU A 70 -5.80 14.30 -7.19
CA LEU A 70 -6.48 13.01 -7.28
C LEU A 70 -7.52 13.07 -8.41
N ASP A 71 -7.49 12.12 -9.32
CA ASP A 71 -8.37 12.09 -10.49
C ASP A 71 -9.04 10.71 -10.66
N GLY A 72 -10.00 10.63 -11.59
CA GLY A 72 -10.86 9.48 -11.81
C GLY A 72 -12.04 9.40 -10.84
N ASP A 73 -13.07 8.66 -11.23
CA ASP A 73 -14.32 8.53 -10.46
C ASP A 73 -14.06 7.99 -9.04
N SER A 74 -13.11 7.06 -8.93
CA SER A 74 -12.70 6.45 -7.66
C SER A 74 -11.55 7.19 -6.97
N ARG A 75 -11.11 8.34 -7.52
CA ARG A 75 -9.97 9.13 -7.00
C ARG A 75 -8.72 8.27 -6.79
N ASP A 76 -8.49 7.34 -7.71
CA ASP A 76 -7.42 6.35 -7.71
C ASP A 76 -6.38 6.62 -8.80
N LEU A 77 -6.48 7.74 -9.51
CA LEU A 77 -5.45 8.26 -10.40
C LEU A 77 -4.71 9.39 -9.67
N LEU A 78 -3.38 9.35 -9.70
CA LEU A 78 -2.55 10.44 -9.19
C LEU A 78 -2.07 11.27 -10.38
N ARG A 79 -2.49 12.53 -10.46
CA ARG A 79 -2.07 13.44 -11.53
C ARG A 79 -0.99 14.39 -11.02
N ILE A 80 0.14 14.45 -11.73
CA ILE A 80 1.31 15.29 -11.44
C ILE A 80 1.56 16.19 -12.65
N GLU A 81 1.36 17.49 -12.47
CA GLU A 81 1.47 18.49 -13.54
C GLU A 81 2.61 19.44 -13.22
N SER A 82 3.55 19.63 -14.15
CA SER A 82 4.57 20.69 -14.05
C SER A 82 5.18 21.00 -15.41
N GLN A 83 5.45 22.27 -15.70
CA GLN A 83 6.14 22.68 -16.92
C GLN A 83 7.61 22.27 -16.96
N GLN A 84 8.21 22.07 -15.78
CA GLN A 84 9.59 21.65 -15.64
C GLN A 84 9.74 20.13 -15.76
N LEU A 85 8.63 19.39 -15.82
CA LEU A 85 8.64 17.94 -15.86
C LEU A 85 9.19 17.44 -17.20
N GLY A 86 10.31 16.72 -17.14
CA GLY A 86 10.89 16.03 -18.27
C GLY A 86 10.68 14.52 -18.22
N ARG A 87 10.99 13.87 -19.36
CA ARG A 87 10.98 12.41 -19.47
C ARG A 87 11.90 11.73 -18.44
N SER A 88 13.05 12.33 -18.13
CA SER A 88 13.97 11.83 -17.10
C SER A 88 13.36 11.82 -15.71
N ASP A 89 12.59 12.86 -15.36
CA ASP A 89 11.96 12.98 -14.05
C ASP A 89 10.84 11.96 -13.89
N VAL A 90 10.05 11.75 -14.95
CA VAL A 90 9.03 10.70 -15.00
C VAL A 90 9.66 9.33 -14.78
N TYR A 91 10.74 8.99 -15.51
CA TYR A 91 11.42 7.71 -15.33
C TYR A 91 12.01 7.56 -13.93
N SER A 92 12.62 8.61 -13.38
CA SER A 92 13.13 8.60 -12.01
C SER A 92 12.00 8.33 -11.02
N PHE A 93 10.86 8.98 -11.19
CA PHE A 93 9.71 8.83 -10.30
C PHE A 93 9.11 7.42 -10.37
N VAL A 94 8.83 6.87 -11.55
CA VAL A 94 8.17 5.56 -11.69
C VAL A 94 9.02 4.40 -11.17
N ASN A 95 10.34 4.59 -11.09
CA ASN A 95 11.28 3.63 -10.48
C ASN A 95 11.60 3.94 -9.01
N SER A 96 10.94 4.93 -8.40
CA SER A 96 11.18 5.35 -7.01
C SER A 96 10.30 4.59 -6.01
N MET A 97 10.66 4.69 -4.73
CA MET A 97 9.82 4.21 -3.63
C MET A 97 8.43 4.87 -3.60
N SER A 98 8.29 6.09 -4.11
CA SER A 98 6.99 6.78 -4.16
C SER A 98 6.02 6.07 -5.10
N ALA A 99 6.49 5.53 -6.23
CA ALA A 99 5.64 4.76 -7.14
C ALA A 99 5.19 3.43 -6.51
N HIS A 100 6.09 2.74 -5.80
CA HIS A 100 5.73 1.56 -5.03
C HIS A 100 4.70 1.86 -3.93
N GLN A 101 4.85 2.98 -3.21
CA GLN A 101 3.89 3.42 -2.21
C GLN A 101 2.51 3.75 -2.83
N ALA A 102 2.49 4.42 -3.99
CA ALA A 102 1.25 4.71 -4.70
C ALA A 102 0.46 3.42 -5.00
N ARG A 103 1.14 2.36 -5.46
CA ARG A 103 0.53 1.04 -5.66
C ARG A 103 -0.03 0.45 -4.36
N GLN A 104 0.71 0.53 -3.25
CA GLN A 104 0.26 0.01 -1.95
C GLN A 104 -0.96 0.76 -1.40
N ILE A 105 -1.04 2.07 -1.66
CA ILE A 105 -2.18 2.92 -1.30
C ILE A 105 -3.41 2.66 -2.21
N GLY A 106 -3.22 1.91 -3.30
CA GLY A 106 -4.28 1.53 -4.21
C GLY A 106 -4.59 2.60 -5.26
N PHE A 107 -3.58 3.33 -5.72
CA PHE A 107 -3.64 4.04 -6.99
C PHE A 107 -3.54 3.05 -8.15
N SER A 108 -4.34 3.25 -9.21
CA SER A 108 -4.33 2.43 -10.42
C SER A 108 -3.34 2.94 -11.46
N ALA A 109 -3.19 4.26 -11.57
CA ALA A 109 -2.21 4.87 -12.47
C ALA A 109 -1.67 6.20 -11.91
N ILE A 110 -0.52 6.61 -12.46
CA ILE A 110 0.07 7.93 -12.25
C ILE A 110 0.14 8.62 -13.60
N ILE A 111 -0.48 9.78 -13.66
CA ILE A 111 -0.58 10.62 -14.84
C ILE A 111 0.40 11.77 -14.66
N PHE A 112 1.33 11.92 -15.59
CA PHE A 112 2.24 13.05 -15.61
C PHE A 112 1.95 13.92 -16.81
N SER A 113 1.98 15.24 -16.65
CA SER A 113 1.79 16.14 -17.79
C SER A 113 2.56 17.44 -17.70
N ASN A 114 2.95 17.95 -18.86
CA ASN A 114 3.39 19.32 -19.10
C ASN A 114 2.64 19.89 -20.33
N ASP A 115 2.98 21.10 -20.78
CA ASP A 115 2.32 21.74 -21.95
C ASP A 115 2.45 20.97 -23.27
N LYS A 116 3.37 20.01 -23.37
CA LYS A 116 3.71 19.34 -24.63
C LYS A 116 3.36 17.86 -24.62
N GLN A 117 3.50 17.23 -23.47
CA GLN A 117 3.53 15.79 -23.32
C GLN A 117 2.75 15.37 -22.08
N HIS A 118 2.17 14.18 -22.23
CA HIS A 118 1.43 13.49 -21.19
C HIS A 118 1.94 12.04 -21.14
N TRP A 119 2.18 11.55 -19.94
CA TRP A 119 2.63 10.19 -19.66
C TRP A 119 1.64 9.49 -18.73
N ASP A 120 1.01 8.42 -19.21
CA ASP A 120 0.14 7.56 -18.42
C ASP A 120 0.90 6.31 -17.98
N TYR A 121 1.19 6.22 -16.69
CA TYR A 121 1.84 5.06 -16.09
C TYR A 121 0.84 4.16 -15.37
N ASP A 122 0.58 2.98 -15.93
CA ASP A 122 -0.23 1.95 -15.29
C ASP A 122 0.58 1.25 -14.19
N LEU A 123 0.14 1.37 -12.94
CA LEU A 123 0.85 0.82 -11.79
C LEU A 123 0.76 -0.70 -11.69
N ALA A 124 -0.26 -1.33 -12.26
CA ALA A 124 -0.44 -2.78 -12.21
C ALA A 124 0.36 -3.48 -13.31
N ARG A 125 0.40 -2.88 -14.51
CA ARG A 125 1.12 -3.40 -15.69
C ARG A 125 2.57 -2.95 -15.75
N GLU A 126 2.94 -1.93 -14.97
CA GLU A 126 4.26 -1.29 -15.02
C GLU A 126 4.60 -0.81 -16.45
N SER A 127 3.60 -0.24 -17.12
CA SER A 127 3.69 0.18 -18.51
C SER A 127 3.40 1.67 -18.67
N MET A 128 4.12 2.32 -19.57
CA MET A 128 4.01 3.75 -19.85
C MET A 128 3.45 4.00 -21.25
N ILE A 129 2.43 4.84 -21.35
CA ILE A 129 1.93 5.39 -22.61
C ILE A 129 2.32 6.87 -22.67
N LEU A 130 2.95 7.28 -23.77
CA LEU A 130 3.31 8.68 -24.03
C LEU A 130 2.41 9.24 -25.14
N SER A 131 1.75 10.34 -24.84
CA SER A 131 0.86 11.07 -25.75
C SER A 131 1.24 12.55 -25.80
N PRO A 132 1.02 13.25 -26.92
CA PRO A 132 1.10 14.70 -26.95
C PRO A 132 -0.08 15.30 -26.16
N THR A 133 0.14 16.45 -25.53
CA THR A 133 -0.96 17.24 -24.95
C THR A 133 -1.76 17.84 -26.11
N GLN A 134 -3.08 17.63 -26.16
CA GLN A 134 -3.91 18.23 -27.21
C GLN A 134 -3.92 19.76 -27.06
N PRO A 135 -3.85 20.51 -28.17
CA PRO A 135 -3.86 21.97 -28.17
C PRO A 135 -5.21 22.58 -27.75
#